data_AF-A0A1B8Y850-F1
#
_entry.id   AF-A0A1B8Y850-F1
#
_cell.length_a   1.000
_cell.length_b   1.000
_cell.length_c   1.000
_cell.angle_alpha   90.00
_cell.angle_beta   90.00
_cell.angle_gamma   90.00
#
_symmetry.space_group_name_H-M   'P 1'
#
loop_
_entity.id
_entity.type
_entity.pdbx_description
1 polymer ?
#
loop_
_entity_poly.entity_id
_entity_poly.type
_entity_poly.pdbx_seq_one_letter_code
_entity_poly.pdbx_strand_id
1 'polypeptide(L)'
;MNYFSDGDLIIGGILQINDLSGNPIEDLHCISYSFRRYRHLLVFIYTIEEINKDPEILPNVTLGYRIYDSCASGMRSFASALSILSGTEQIIPNYSCWNNRKVVGFIGDLSFESSLSIARLAGIYRYPQ
;
A
#
# COMPACT_ATOMS: atom_id res chain seq x y z
N MET A 1 -9.78 1.46 5.30
CA MET A 1 -9.80 -0.01 5.16
C MET A 1 -8.40 -0.47 4.87
N ASN A 2 -7.95 -1.55 5.51
CA ASN A 2 -6.62 -2.11 5.32
C ASN A 2 -6.76 -3.60 4.98
N TYR A 3 -6.00 -4.09 4.01
CA TYR A 3 -5.99 -5.48 3.59
C TYR A 3 -4.58 -6.04 3.70
N PHE A 4 -4.45 -7.23 4.26
CA PHE A 4 -3.15 -7.84 4.48
C PHE A 4 -3.18 -9.33 4.18
N SER A 5 -2.10 -9.80 3.56
CA SER A 5 -1.76 -11.21 3.45
C SER A 5 -0.25 -11.32 3.65
N ASP A 6 0.20 -12.35 4.36
CA ASP A 6 1.63 -12.58 4.53
C ASP A 6 2.19 -13.43 3.37
N GLY A 7 3.51 -13.38 3.17
CA GLY A 7 4.21 -14.17 2.15
C GLY A 7 5.70 -14.25 2.47
N ASP A 8 6.55 -14.63 1.55
CA ASP A 8 8.01 -14.50 1.67
C ASP A 8 8.47 -13.09 1.29
N LEU A 9 7.78 -12.49 0.31
CA LEU A 9 7.96 -11.10 -0.14
C LEU A 9 6.64 -10.34 0.01
N ILE A 10 6.70 -9.03 0.22
CA ILE A 10 5.54 -8.16 0.42
C ILE A 10 5.52 -7.05 -0.62
N ILE A 11 4.40 -6.90 -1.32
CA ILE A 11 4.13 -5.72 -2.13
C ILE A 11 3.30 -4.72 -1.31
N GLY A 12 3.78 -3.49 -1.21
CA GLY A 12 3.04 -2.39 -0.58
C GLY A 12 2.01 -1.82 -1.56
N GLY A 13 0.72 -1.87 -1.22
CA GLY A 13 -0.34 -1.22 -1.98
C GLY A 13 -0.83 0.04 -1.30
N ILE A 14 -0.78 1.19 -1.97
CA ILE A 14 -1.40 2.42 -1.46
C ILE A 14 -2.31 2.94 -2.56
N LEU A 15 -3.59 2.64 -2.44
CA LEU A 15 -4.56 2.84 -3.51
C LEU A 15 -5.61 3.85 -3.04
N GLN A 16 -5.98 4.77 -3.92
CA GLN A 16 -7.17 5.58 -3.77
C GLN A 16 -8.38 4.66 -3.94
N ILE A 17 -8.96 4.20 -2.83
CA ILE A 17 -10.20 3.40 -2.83
C ILE A 17 -11.37 4.34 -2.63
N ASN A 18 -11.26 5.22 -1.64
CA ASN A 18 -12.21 6.28 -1.36
C ASN A 18 -11.61 7.67 -1.65
N ASP A 19 -12.45 8.70 -1.61
CA ASP A 19 -12.00 10.10 -1.48
C ASP A 19 -12.23 10.64 -0.08
N LEU A 20 -11.40 11.61 0.29
CA LEU A 20 -11.68 12.52 1.38
C LEU A 20 -12.97 13.29 1.10
N SER A 21 -13.89 13.25 2.06
CA SER A 21 -15.18 13.93 2.05
C SER A 21 -15.43 14.52 3.43
N GLY A 22 -15.93 15.74 3.49
CA GLY A 22 -16.23 16.44 4.74
C GLY A 22 -15.77 17.89 4.74
N ASN A 23 -16.05 18.60 5.82
CA ASN A 23 -15.60 19.97 6.02
C ASN A 23 -14.14 19.97 6.48
N PRO A 24 -13.24 20.77 5.86
CA PRO A 24 -11.83 20.84 6.24
C PRO A 24 -11.57 21.26 7.69
N ILE A 25 -12.58 21.88 8.32
CA ILE A 25 -12.51 22.50 9.64
C ILE A 25 -13.02 21.56 10.75
N GLU A 26 -13.90 20.61 10.42
CA GLU A 26 -14.63 19.82 11.43
C GLU A 26 -14.30 18.33 11.40
N ASP A 27 -14.12 17.72 10.22
CA ASP A 27 -13.48 16.41 10.06
C ASP A 27 -13.46 15.98 8.59
N LEU A 28 -12.32 15.45 8.15
CA LEU A 28 -12.17 14.84 6.83
C LEU A 28 -12.28 13.32 6.96
N HIS A 29 -13.37 12.76 6.42
CA HIS A 29 -13.62 11.33 6.43
C HIS A 29 -13.31 10.68 5.08
N CYS A 30 -12.83 9.44 5.12
CA CYS A 30 -12.53 8.65 3.94
C CYS A 30 -13.69 7.71 3.63
N ILE A 31 -14.74 8.24 3.00
CA ILE A 31 -16.05 7.57 2.86
C ILE A 31 -16.68 7.65 1.46
N SER A 32 -16.05 8.33 0.50
CA SER A 32 -16.60 8.42 -0.86
C SER A 32 -16.29 7.15 -1.66
N TYR A 33 -17.29 6.27 -1.82
CA TYR A 33 -17.13 4.98 -2.47
C TYR A 33 -17.17 5.07 -3.99
N SER A 34 -16.20 4.43 -4.66
CA SER A 34 -16.19 4.25 -6.12
C SER A 34 -15.99 2.80 -6.49
N PHE A 35 -16.97 2.19 -7.17
CA PHE A 35 -16.87 0.82 -7.65
C PHE A 35 -15.65 0.61 -8.56
N ARG A 36 -15.32 1.60 -9.39
CA ARG A 36 -14.15 1.56 -10.27
C ARG A 36 -12.84 1.42 -9.49
N ARG A 37 -12.70 2.17 -8.39
CA ARG A 37 -11.51 2.11 -7.54
C ARG A 37 -11.45 0.85 -6.69
N TYR A 38 -12.61 0.41 -6.19
CA TYR A 38 -12.73 -0.89 -5.52
C TYR A 38 -12.29 -2.05 -6.44
N ARG A 39 -12.59 -2.00 -7.74
CA ARG A 39 -12.06 -2.96 -8.71
C ARG A 39 -10.53 -2.99 -8.77
N HIS A 40 -9.84 -1.87 -8.61
CA HIS A 40 -8.37 -1.87 -8.61
C HIS A 40 -7.81 -2.65 -7.40
N LEU A 41 -8.43 -2.51 -6.23
CA LEU A 41 -8.09 -3.33 -5.06
C LEU A 41 -8.31 -4.82 -5.34
N LEU A 42 -9.46 -5.19 -5.91
CA LEU A 42 -9.76 -6.58 -6.24
C LEU A 42 -8.76 -7.16 -7.25
N VAL A 43 -8.41 -6.40 -8.29
CA VAL A 43 -7.42 -6.80 -9.29
C VAL A 43 -6.05 -6.99 -8.63
N PHE A 44 -5.64 -6.11 -7.73
CA PHE A 44 -4.38 -6.28 -6.99
C PHE A 44 -4.37 -7.62 -6.26
N ILE A 45 -5.37 -7.88 -5.42
CA ILE A 45 -5.46 -9.10 -4.61
C ILE A 45 -5.47 -10.33 -5.52
N TYR A 46 -6.34 -10.32 -6.54
CA TYR A 46 -6.45 -11.40 -7.51
C TYR A 46 -5.13 -11.68 -8.24
N THR A 47 -4.42 -10.64 -8.69
CA THR A 47 -3.13 -10.81 -9.37
C THR A 47 -2.08 -11.45 -8.46
N ILE A 48 -2.02 -11.10 -7.18
CA ILE A 48 -1.11 -11.75 -6.23
C ILE A 48 -1.47 -13.23 -6.07
N GLU A 49 -2.75 -13.57 -5.96
CA GLU A 49 -3.22 -14.95 -5.87
C GLU A 49 -2.86 -15.76 -7.12
N GLU A 50 -3.02 -15.19 -8.31
CA GLU A 50 -2.66 -15.87 -9.55
C GLU A 50 -1.16 -16.07 -9.68
N ILE A 51 -0.33 -15.09 -9.30
CA ILE A 51 1.14 -15.25 -9.27
C ILE A 51 1.54 -16.40 -8.33
N ASN A 52 0.93 -16.49 -7.15
CA ASN A 52 1.24 -17.55 -6.20
C ASN A 52 0.79 -18.95 -6.65
N LYS A 53 -0.15 -19.05 -7.60
CA LYS A 53 -0.60 -20.33 -8.17
C LYS A 53 0.27 -20.79 -9.34
N ASP A 54 1.00 -19.87 -9.97
CA ASP A 54 1.83 -20.14 -11.13
C ASP A 54 3.29 -20.42 -10.72
N PRO A 55 3.74 -21.69 -10.75
CA PRO A 55 5.10 -22.04 -10.37
C PRO A 55 6.17 -21.51 -11.34
N GLU A 56 5.80 -21.01 -12.52
CA GLU A 56 6.75 -20.47 -13.50
C GLU A 56 7.17 -19.03 -13.20
N ILE A 57 6.34 -18.26 -12.48
CA ILE A 57 6.60 -16.83 -12.21
C ILE A 57 7.52 -16.66 -10.99
N LEU A 58 7.18 -17.30 -9.86
CA LEU A 58 7.94 -17.24 -8.61
C LEU A 58 8.00 -18.63 -7.94
N PRO A 59 8.89 -19.53 -8.42
CA PRO A 59 8.98 -20.88 -7.88
C PRO A 59 9.43 -20.86 -6.42
N ASN A 60 8.68 -21.55 -5.55
CA ASN A 60 8.95 -21.68 -4.11
C ASN A 60 9.00 -20.35 -3.32
N VAL A 61 8.40 -19.28 -3.85
CA VAL A 61 8.33 -17.98 -3.18
C VAL A 61 6.89 -17.51 -3.19
N THR A 62 6.37 -17.14 -2.02
CA THR A 62 5.03 -16.59 -1.89
C THR A 62 5.06 -15.06 -1.84
N LEU A 63 4.18 -14.42 -2.59
CA LEU A 63 3.89 -12.99 -2.48
C LEU A 63 2.75 -12.76 -1.50
N GLY A 64 3.01 -11.89 -0.53
CA GLY A 64 2.00 -11.25 0.30
C GLY A 64 1.85 -9.78 -0.04
N TYR A 65 0.99 -9.10 0.70
CA TYR A 65 0.72 -7.68 0.50
C TYR A 65 0.32 -6.97 1.79
N ARG A 66 0.52 -5.65 1.78
CA ARG A 66 -0.03 -4.70 2.76
C ARG A 66 -0.68 -3.56 1.99
N ILE A 67 -2.00 -3.49 1.97
CA ILE A 67 -2.77 -2.53 1.17
C ILE A 67 -3.51 -1.54 2.07
N TYR A 68 -3.31 -0.25 1.81
CA TYR A 68 -3.94 0.86 2.52
C TYR A 68 -4.72 1.77 1.56
N ASP A 69 -5.80 2.36 2.08
CA ASP A 69 -6.57 3.38 1.39
C ASP A 69 -5.91 4.77 1.55
N SER A 70 -5.48 5.36 0.43
CA SER A 70 -4.84 6.67 0.40
C SER A 70 -5.82 7.81 0.64
N CYS A 71 -7.09 7.62 0.31
CA CYS A 71 -8.12 8.65 0.29
C CYS A 71 -7.76 9.88 -0.57
N ALA A 72 -6.84 9.74 -1.54
CA ALA A 72 -6.21 10.85 -2.26
C ALA A 72 -5.45 11.86 -1.38
N SER A 73 -5.03 11.46 -0.17
CA SER A 73 -4.31 12.31 0.77
C SER A 73 -2.82 11.99 0.79
N GLY A 74 -1.97 13.01 0.59
CA GLY A 74 -0.53 12.88 0.70
C GLY A 74 -0.09 12.47 2.11
N MET A 75 -0.72 13.02 3.15
CA MET A 75 -0.40 12.71 4.54
C MET A 75 -0.73 11.26 4.91
N ARG A 76 -1.92 10.78 4.52
CA ARG A 76 -2.32 9.38 4.75
C ARG A 76 -1.40 8.43 3.98
N SER A 77 -1.09 8.74 2.73
CA SER A 77 -0.20 7.93 1.90
C SER A 77 1.22 7.84 2.47
N PHE A 78 1.75 8.94 3.00
CA PHE A 78 3.04 8.96 3.70
C PHE A 78 3.02 8.05 4.93
N ALA A 79 1.98 8.18 5.78
CA ALA A 79 1.81 7.35 6.98
C ALA A 79 1.67 5.86 6.63
N SER A 80 0.89 5.53 5.60
CA SER A 80 0.73 4.16 5.10
C SER A 80 2.04 3.59 4.57
N ALA A 81 2.79 4.34 3.78
CA ALA A 81 4.09 3.90 3.27
C ALA A 81 5.06 3.60 4.43
N LEU A 82 5.10 4.47 5.44
CA LEU A 82 5.97 4.24 6.60
C LEU A 82 5.52 3.04 7.43
N SER A 83 4.22 2.83 7.64
CA SER A 83 3.70 1.63 8.32
C SER A 83 4.06 0.35 7.55
N ILE A 84 3.95 0.35 6.21
CA ILE A 84 4.40 -0.78 5.37
C ILE A 84 5.89 -1.04 5.57
N LEU A 85 6.73 -0.01 5.52
CA LEU A 85 8.18 -0.15 5.70
C LEU A 85 8.56 -0.64 7.10
N SER A 86 7.85 -0.17 8.13
CA SER A 86 8.09 -0.60 9.51
C SER A 86 7.65 -2.04 9.77
N GLY A 87 6.68 -2.56 9.01
CA GLY A 87 6.11 -3.89 9.24
C GLY A 87 5.25 -3.98 10.50
N THR A 88 4.86 -2.82 11.04
CA THR A 88 4.04 -2.68 12.25
C THR A 88 2.94 -1.65 12.00
N GLU A 89 1.84 -1.77 12.74
CA GLU A 89 0.79 -0.73 12.73
C GLU A 89 1.30 0.58 13.33
N GLN A 90 2.24 0.50 14.29
CA GLN A 90 2.92 1.68 14.81
C GLN A 90 3.97 2.18 13.82
N ILE A 91 3.90 3.47 13.53
CA ILE A 91 4.80 4.17 12.63
C ILE A 91 6.07 4.51 13.42
N ILE A 92 7.11 3.69 13.29
CA ILE A 92 8.39 3.91 13.95
C ILE A 92 9.46 4.11 12.87
N PRO A 93 9.93 5.37 12.64
CA PRO A 93 10.98 5.64 11.66
C PRO A 93 12.23 4.80 11.91
N ASN A 94 12.83 4.27 10.84
CA ASN A 94 14.04 3.43 10.87
C ASN A 94 13.94 2.10 11.65
N TYR A 95 12.75 1.74 12.13
CA TYR A 95 12.47 0.40 12.66
C TYR A 95 11.87 -0.46 11.56
N SER A 96 12.20 -1.75 11.53
CA SER A 96 11.62 -2.74 10.64
C SER A 96 11.44 -4.07 11.37
N CYS A 97 10.18 -4.49 11.56
CA CYS A 97 9.84 -5.83 12.04
C CYS A 97 10.03 -6.90 10.94
N TRP A 98 10.21 -6.47 9.68
CA TRP A 98 10.63 -7.37 8.62
C TRP A 98 12.05 -7.86 8.91
N ASN A 99 12.18 -9.10 9.37
CA ASN A 99 13.43 -9.78 9.75
C ASN A 99 14.47 -9.94 8.61
N ASN A 100 14.30 -9.25 7.47
CA ASN A 100 15.24 -8.91 6.40
C ASN A 100 14.46 -8.43 5.16
N ARG A 101 14.18 -7.11 5.03
CA ARG A 101 13.67 -6.45 3.80
C ARG A 101 12.60 -7.23 3.01
N LYS A 102 11.53 -7.63 3.70
CA LYS A 102 10.43 -8.39 3.10
C LYS A 102 9.68 -7.59 2.03
N VAL A 103 9.62 -6.27 2.16
CA VAL A 103 8.97 -5.38 1.19
C VAL A 103 9.82 -5.28 -0.07
N VAL A 104 9.23 -5.48 -1.24
CA VAL A 104 9.94 -5.44 -2.53
C VAL A 104 9.67 -4.18 -3.35
N GLY A 105 8.60 -3.46 -3.04
CA GLY A 105 8.22 -2.23 -3.74
C GLY A 105 6.80 -1.80 -3.43
N PHE A 106 6.40 -0.71 -4.05
CA PHE A 106 5.07 -0.12 -3.91
C PHE A 106 4.31 -0.17 -5.23
N ILE A 107 2.98 -0.26 -5.15
CA ILE A 107 2.06 -0.02 -6.25
C ILE A 107 1.06 1.03 -5.78
N GLY A 108 0.88 2.06 -6.60
CA GLY A 108 0.01 3.21 -6.34
C GLY A 108 0.79 4.52 -6.38
N ASP A 109 0.15 5.68 -6.34
CA ASP A 109 -1.30 5.88 -6.31
C ASP A 109 -1.77 6.55 -7.62
N LEU A 110 -3.08 6.73 -7.81
CA LEU A 110 -3.66 7.51 -8.91
C LEU A 110 -3.58 9.02 -8.67
N SER A 111 -3.62 9.44 -7.40
CA SER A 111 -3.54 10.86 -7.03
C SER A 111 -2.09 11.33 -7.10
N PHE A 112 -1.85 12.53 -7.64
CA PHE A 112 -0.52 13.14 -7.70
C PHE A 112 0.07 13.35 -6.30
N GLU A 113 -0.74 13.89 -5.37
CA GLU A 113 -0.30 14.19 -4.01
C GLU A 113 0.10 12.92 -3.25
N SER A 114 -0.73 11.88 -3.31
CA SER A 114 -0.44 10.57 -2.74
C SER A 114 0.83 9.97 -3.35
N SER A 115 0.93 9.96 -4.68
CA SER A 115 2.06 9.35 -5.39
C SER A 115 3.38 10.03 -5.06
N LEU A 116 3.39 11.37 -5.00
CA LEU A 116 4.56 12.14 -4.63
C LEU A 116 5.01 11.84 -3.19
N SER A 117 4.06 11.72 -2.27
CA SER A 117 4.34 11.35 -0.88
C SER A 117 4.97 9.97 -0.76
N ILE A 118 4.44 8.98 -1.47
CA ILE A 118 5.00 7.62 -1.50
C ILE A 118 6.40 7.65 -2.13
N ALA A 119 6.55 8.32 -3.28
CA ALA A 119 7.82 8.36 -4.03
C ALA A 119 8.96 8.97 -3.23
N ARG A 120 8.68 10.03 -2.47
CA ARG A 120 9.67 10.66 -1.59
C ARG A 120 10.17 9.68 -0.53
N LEU A 121 9.27 8.96 0.13
CA LEU A 121 9.66 8.01 1.16
C LEU A 121 10.35 6.78 0.56
N ALA A 122 9.75 6.20 -0.49
CA ALA A 122 10.30 5.05 -1.21
C ALA A 122 11.71 5.37 -1.76
N GLY A 123 11.93 6.57 -2.30
CA GLY A 123 13.23 7.02 -2.78
C GLY A 123 14.29 7.12 -1.68
N ILE A 124 13.95 7.66 -0.51
CA ILE A 124 14.87 7.72 0.64
C ILE A 124 15.30 6.31 1.07
N TYR A 125 14.35 5.38 1.16
CA TYR A 125 14.59 4.00 1.56
C TYR A 125 15.01 3.07 0.42
N ARG A 126 15.11 3.59 -0.82
CA ARG A 126 15.51 2.89 -2.05
C ARG A 126 14.60 1.71 -2.44
N TYR A 127 13.30 1.89 -2.31
CA TYR A 127 12.29 0.98 -2.85
C TYR A 127 11.71 1.51 -4.16
N PRO A 128 11.44 0.64 -5.15
CA PRO A 128 10.72 1.04 -6.36
C PRO A 128 9.25 1.32 -6.05
N GLN A 129 8.68 2.24 -6.84
CA GLN A 129 7.25 2.54 -6.93
C GLN A 129 6.88 2.60 -8.42
#